data_AF-A0A5U3EP65-F1
#
_entry.id   AF-A0A5U3EP65-F1
#
_cell.length_a   1.000
_cell.length_b   1.000
_cell.length_c   1.000
_cell.angle_alpha   90.00
_cell.angle_beta   90.00
_cell.angle_gamma   90.00
#
_symmetry.space_group_name_H-M   'P 1'
#
loop_
_entity.id
_entity.type
_entity.pdbx_description
1 polymer ?
#
loop_
_entity_poly.entity_id
_entity_poly.type
_entity_poly.pdbx_seq_one_letter_code
_entity_poly.pdbx_strand_id
1 'polypeptide(L)' 'MNGLEKAIKKAGNASNLAALLGIKPMSVSRWKTRYNGAVPPGRVLPIFKITGITPHELRPDIYPNPTDGLPDQQD' A
#
# COMPACT_ATOMS: atom_id res chain seq x y z
N MET A 1 11.64 -8.12 -0.17
CA MET A 1 10.77 -7.03 0.33
C MET A 1 9.50 -7.00 -0.51
N ASN A 2 8.33 -7.09 0.13
CA ASN A 2 7.04 -6.99 -0.57
C ASN A 2 6.58 -5.53 -0.74
N GLY A 3 5.49 -5.29 -1.47
CA GLY A 3 4.97 -3.93 -1.71
C GLY A 3 4.65 -3.16 -0.42
N LEU A 4 4.07 -3.82 0.59
CA LEU A 4 3.77 -3.20 1.88
C LEU A 4 5.04 -2.74 2.62
N GLU A 5 6.11 -3.55 2.62
CA GLU A 5 7.38 -3.18 3.24
C GLU A 5 8.03 -1.98 2.54
N LYS A 6 7.96 -1.93 1.21
CA LYS A 6 8.39 -0.75 0.43
C LYS A 6 7.59 0.49 0.81
N ALA A 7 6.27 0.37 0.92
CA ALA A 7 5.39 1.48 1.33
C ALA A 7 5.71 1.95 2.75
N ILE A 8 5.92 1.04 3.69
CA ILE A 8 6.33 1.35 5.07
C ILE A 8 7.66 2.10 5.10
N LYS A 9 8.66 1.62 4.33
CA LYS A 9 9.97 2.27 4.24
C LYS A 9 9.86 3.66 3.64
N LYS A 10 9.06 3.84 2.59
CA LYS A 10 8.86 5.12 1.92
C LYS A 10 8.09 6.12 2.78
N ALA A 11 7.18 5.63 3.62
CA ALA A 11 6.54 6.40 4.69
C ALA A 11 7.44 6.57 5.94
N GLY A 12 8.68 6.08 5.94
CA GLY A 12 9.61 6.12 7.07
C GLY A 12 9.42 4.97 8.06
N ASN A 13 8.21 4.76 8.58
CA ASN A 13 7.90 3.62 9.44
C ASN A 13 6.39 3.25 9.42
N ALA A 14 6.05 2.09 10.03
CA ALA A 14 4.69 1.55 9.99
C ALA A 14 3.68 2.43 10.74
N SER A 15 4.10 3.09 11.82
CA SER A 15 3.26 4.01 12.58
C SER A 15 2.94 5.28 11.77
N ASN A 16 3.93 5.81 11.04
CA ASN A 16 3.73 6.97 10.18
C ASN A 16 2.83 6.62 8.99
N LEU A 17 3.03 5.46 8.35
CA LEU A 17 2.12 4.97 7.32
C LEU A 17 0.68 4.86 7.85
N ALA A 18 0.49 4.35 9.06
CA ALA A 18 -0.83 4.25 9.69
C ALA A 18 -1.45 5.63 9.95
N ALA A 19 -0.66 6.59 10.44
CA ALA A 19 -1.09 7.97 10.68
C ALA A 19 -1.53 8.66 9.38
N LEU A 20 -0.72 8.56 8.31
CA LEU A 20 -1.05 9.10 6.98
C LEU A 20 -2.31 8.46 6.38
N LEU A 21 -2.57 7.20 6.72
CA LEU A 21 -3.77 6.45 6.31
C LEU A 21 -4.97 6.65 7.25
N GLY A 22 -4.85 7.48 8.30
CA GLY A 22 -5.91 7.72 9.28
C GLY A 22 -6.35 6.45 10.03
N ILE A 23 -5.44 5.52 10.30
CA ILE A 23 -5.73 4.26 10.99
C ILE A 23 -4.80 4.00 12.17
N LYS A 24 -5.21 3.02 12.98
CA LYS A 24 -4.40 2.52 14.08
C LYS A 24 -3.16 1.78 13.54
N PRO A 25 -1.95 1.98 14.11
CA PRO A 25 -0.74 1.24 13.75
C PRO A 25 -0.89 -0.28 13.79
N MET A 26 -1.73 -0.79 14.69
CA MET A 26 -2.06 -2.22 14.80
C MET A 26 -2.62 -2.79 13.49
N SER A 27 -3.33 -2.00 12.68
CA SER A 27 -3.83 -2.45 11.37
C SER A 27 -2.68 -2.77 10.42
N VAL A 28 -1.66 -1.91 10.34
CA VAL A 28 -0.48 -2.14 9.48
C VAL A 28 0.30 -3.37 9.96
N SER A 29 0.46 -3.54 11.28
CA SER A 29 1.08 -4.74 11.86
C SER A 29 0.31 -6.02 11.55
N ARG A 30 -1.02 -5.96 11.55
CA ARG A 30 -1.89 -7.08 11.13
C ARG A 30 -1.69 -7.42 9.66
N TRP A 31 -1.55 -6.43 8.77
CA TRP A 31 -1.29 -6.71 7.35
C TRP A 31 0.03 -7.45 7.15
N LYS A 32 1.07 -7.02 7.86
CA LYS A 32 2.39 -7.68 7.82
C LYS A 32 2.34 -9.13 8.31
N THR A 33 1.63 -9.40 9.41
CA THR A 33 1.68 -10.70 10.10
C THR A 33 0.57 -11.67 9.69
N ARG A 34 -0.67 -11.20 9.62
CA ARG A 34 -1.87 -12.02 9.37
C ARG A 34 -2.24 -12.13 7.91
N TYR A 35 -1.92 -11.13 7.10
CA TYR A 35 -2.21 -11.14 5.66
C TYR A 35 -0.96 -11.35 4.81
N ASN A 36 0.14 -11.82 5.41
CA ASN A 36 1.41 -12.09 4.72
C ASN A 36 1.92 -10.89 3.89
N GLY A 37 1.69 -9.67 4.38
CA GLY A 37 2.04 -8.43 3.68
C GLY A 37 0.99 -7.94 2.68
N ALA A 38 -0.12 -8.64 2.49
CA ALA A 38 -1.20 -8.19 1.62
C ALA A 38 -2.00 -7.04 2.26
N VAL A 39 -2.15 -5.97 1.49
CA VAL A 39 -2.93 -4.78 1.86
C VAL A 39 -4.41 -5.01 1.50
N PRO A 40 -5.38 -4.62 2.34
CA PRO A 40 -6.80 -4.66 1.99
C PRO A 40 -7.09 -3.89 0.68
N PRO A 41 -7.98 -4.35 -0.21
CA PRO A 41 -8.21 -3.72 -1.52
C PRO A 41 -8.53 -2.21 -1.43
N GLY A 42 -9.39 -1.82 -0.49
CA GLY A 42 -9.76 -0.42 -0.26
C GLY A 42 -8.65 0.49 0.29
N ARG A 43 -7.47 -0.07 0.60
CA ARG A 43 -6.29 0.67 1.08
C ARG A 43 -5.17 0.77 0.05
N VAL A 44 -5.29 0.08 -1.08
CA VAL A 44 -4.25 0.08 -2.11
C VAL A 44 -4.07 1.48 -2.72
N LEU A 45 -5.14 2.09 -3.22
CA LEU A 45 -5.07 3.43 -3.82
C LEU A 45 -4.65 4.52 -2.83
N PRO A 46 -5.14 4.57 -1.57
CA PRO A 46 -4.61 5.48 -0.56
C PRO A 46 -3.11 5.32 -0.32
N ILE A 47 -2.60 4.09 -0.24
CA ILE A 47 -1.15 3.85 -0.07
C ILE A 47 -0.38 4.33 -1.30
N PHE A 48 -0.88 4.08 -2.52
CA PHE A 48 -0.28 4.60 -3.74
C PHE A 48 -0.20 6.13 -3.72
N LYS A 49 -1.26 6.84 -3.32
CA LYS A 49 -1.25 8.31 -3.24
C LYS A 49 -0.21 8.85 -2.25
N ILE A 50 0.00 8.16 -1.13
CA ILE A 50 0.94 8.60 -0.09
C ILE A 50 2.39 8.23 -0.41
N THR A 51 2.60 7.05 -1.00
CA THR A 51 3.93 6.44 -1.13
C THR A 51 4.39 6.31 -2.58
N GLY A 52 3.52 6.47 -3.56
CA GLY A 52 3.81 6.19 -4.98
C GLY A 52 4.13 4.73 -5.28
N ILE A 53 3.92 3.79 -4.35
CA ILE A 53 4.05 2.35 -4.63
C ILE A 53 2.81 1.91 -5.39
N THR A 54 3.00 1.33 -6.57
CA THR A 54 1.90 1.05 -7.49
C THR A 54 0.92 0.01 -6.92
N PRO A 55 -0.36 0.04 -7.35
CA PRO A 55 -1.32 -0.99 -6.97
C PRO A 55 -0.85 -2.42 -7.29
N HIS A 56 -0.20 -2.58 -8.45
CA HIS A 56 0.44 -3.82 -8.87
C HIS A 56 1.49 -4.32 -7.87
N GLU A 57 2.38 -3.44 -7.38
CA GLU A 57 3.37 -3.83 -6.37
C GLU A 57 2.76 -4.22 -5.02
N LEU A 58 1.64 -3.59 -4.64
CA LEU A 58 0.96 -3.85 -3.37
C LEU A 58 0.12 -5.13 -3.40
N ARG A 59 -0.58 -5.37 -4.50
CA ARG A 59 -1.58 -6.42 -4.65
C ARG A 59 -1.65 -6.90 -6.13
N PRO A 60 -0.62 -7.64 -6.60
CA PRO A 60 -0.59 -8.13 -7.99
C PRO A 60 -1.71 -9.14 -8.30
N ASP A 61 -2.34 -9.71 -7.27
CA ASP A 61 -3.47 -10.63 -7.38
C ASP A 61 -4.76 -9.95 -7.87
N ILE A 62 -4.95 -8.66 -7.56
CA ILE A 62 -6.12 -7.86 -8.01
C ILE A 62 -5.74 -6.74 -8.99
N TYR A 63 -4.45 -6.43 -9.12
CA TYR A 63 -3.89 -5.48 -10.08
C TYR A 63 -2.82 -6.20 -10.93
N PRO A 64 -3.20 -7.09 -11.86
CA PRO A 64 -2.24 -7.92 -12.61
C PRO A 64 -1.32 -7.12 -13.54
N ASN A 65 -1.73 -5.93 -14.00
CA ASN A 65 -0.93 -5.11 -14.89
C ASN A 65 -0.24 -3.96 -14.13
N PRO A 66 0.96 -3.53 -14.57
CA PRO A 66 1.69 -2.43 -13.93
C PRO A 66 0.95 -1.09 -13.91
N THR A 67 0.03 -0.88 -14.84
CA THR A 67 -0.75 0.35 -15.01
C THR A 67 -2.10 0.32 -14.31
N ASP A 68 -2.49 -0.80 -13.71
CA ASP A 68 -3.82 -0.91 -13.10
C ASP A 68 -3.96 0.01 -11.88
N GLY A 69 -5.06 0.76 -11.82
CA GLY A 69 -5.35 1.68 -10.71
C GLY A 69 -4.44 2.92 -10.64
N LEU A 70 -3.59 3.14 -11.64
CA LEU A 70 -2.90 4.42 -11.83
C LEU A 70 -3.89 5.40 -12.49
N PRO A 71 -3.82 6.71 -12.15
CA PRO A 71 -4.61 7.70 -12.87
C PRO A 71 -4.18 7.72 -14.34
N ASP A 72 -5.15 7.79 -15.26
CA ASP A 72 -4.85 8.14 -16.64
C ASP A 72 -4.15 9.49 -16.61
N GLN A 73 -2.93 9.55 -17.15
CA GLN A 73 -2.16 10.78 -17.25
C GLN A 73 -2.85 11.71 -18.26
N GLN A 74 -3.92 12.36 -17.82
CA GLN A 74 -4.51 13.51 -18.52
C GLN A 74 -3.91 14.75 -17.87
N ASP A 75 -2.84 15.23 -18.50
CA ASP A 75 -2.37 16.63 -18.40
C ASP A 75 -3.37 17.57 -19.09
#